data_AF-A0A6I5VG47-F1
#
_entry.id   AF-A0A6I5VG47-F1
#
_cell.length_a   1.000
_cell.length_b   1.000
_cell.length_c   1.000
_cell.angle_alpha   90.00
_cell.angle_beta   90.00
_cell.angle_gamma   90.00
#
_symmetry.space_group_name_H-M   'P 1'
#
loop_
_entity.id
_entity.type
_entity.pdbx_description
1 polymer ?
#
loop_
_entity_poly.entity_id
_entity_poly.type
_entity_poly.pdbx_seq_one_letter_code
_entity_poly.pdbx_strand_id
1 'polypeptide(L)'
;MSLSRRAALAIGLGGTAAAMTGCSADRKPSPQPYCVSRASLARHGSLRGARLVYDISQIPTGFWFDRDFYGRLGVWFDDYLRLTGGSRPDQVWTYGSWLDGHPGCTSWHDAGRAFDLSRLVTDGAVQVSCRYDIWRHYSGSRLHYFRTRYWALAASLHLHFAYVLTYLYNADHDNHIHIDNGRSGDHLSTFDPDSPSQVQAIQGMLTHVWDKPVPITGEWDRQTREATGDVLQATKTGGTVDDGDEHWRSFLRRTAARPSGS
;
A
#
# COMPACT_ATOMS: atom_id res chain seq x y z
N MET A 1 39.80 41.43 10.91
CA MET A 1 39.16 42.75 11.07
C MET A 1 37.67 42.57 10.85
N SER A 2 36.91 42.15 11.88
CA SER A 2 36.26 42.98 12.92
C SER A 2 34.99 43.71 12.45
N LEU A 3 33.86 43.27 13.03
CA LEU A 3 32.65 44.02 13.43
C LEU A 3 31.70 44.47 12.29
N SER A 4 30.49 43.92 12.19
CA SER A 4 29.29 44.16 13.03
C SER A 4 28.80 45.61 12.99
N ARG A 5 27.54 45.81 12.54
CA ARG A 5 26.49 46.42 13.36
C ARG A 5 25.13 46.39 12.66
N ARG A 6 24.15 45.87 13.41
CA ARG A 6 22.71 46.01 13.24
C ARG A 6 22.31 47.49 13.28
N ALA A 7 21.33 47.87 12.47
CA ALA A 7 20.48 49.04 12.69
C ALA A 7 19.04 48.54 12.93
N ALA A 8 18.38 49.19 13.89
CA ALA A 8 17.07 48.86 14.44
C ALA A 8 15.99 49.85 13.96
N LEU A 9 14.76 49.61 14.44
CA LEU A 9 13.54 50.44 14.43
C LEU A 9 12.67 50.37 13.13
N ALA A 10 11.33 50.39 13.17
CA ALA A 10 10.36 50.51 14.26
C ALA A 10 8.96 50.03 13.79
N ILE A 11 8.21 49.46 14.74
CA ILE A 11 6.79 49.68 15.11
C ILE A 11 5.79 50.04 13.99
N GLY A 12 4.76 49.19 13.82
CA GLY A 12 3.49 49.54 13.19
C GLY A 12 2.37 48.60 13.67
N LEU A 13 1.44 49.17 14.42
CA LEU A 13 0.28 48.55 15.08
C LEU A 13 -0.76 48.03 14.08
N GLY A 14 -1.54 47.02 14.51
CA GLY A 14 -2.95 46.90 14.15
C GLY A 14 -3.31 45.72 13.27
N GLY A 15 -3.71 44.62 13.90
CA GLY A 15 -4.37 43.51 13.22
C GLY A 15 -4.69 42.42 14.23
N THR A 16 -5.94 42.34 14.65
CA THR A 16 -6.47 41.23 15.45
C THR A 16 -6.30 39.95 14.65
N ALA A 17 -5.22 39.21 14.93
CA ALA A 17 -5.09 37.82 14.50
C ALA A 17 -6.09 37.02 15.33
N ALA A 18 -7.22 36.67 14.72
CA ALA A 18 -8.02 35.55 15.18
C ALA A 18 -7.09 34.33 15.18
N ALA A 19 -6.68 33.92 16.37
CA ALA A 19 -5.96 32.66 16.56
C ALA A 19 -6.93 31.54 16.17
N MET A 20 -6.88 31.15 14.90
CA MET A 20 -7.32 29.83 14.48
C MET A 20 -6.40 28.86 15.21
N THR A 21 -6.82 28.43 16.40
CA THR A 21 -6.31 27.23 17.05
C THR A 21 -6.68 26.05 16.16
N GLY A 22 -5.92 25.89 15.08
CA GLY A 22 -5.87 24.62 14.38
C GLY A 22 -5.31 23.63 15.37
N CYS A 23 -6.16 22.72 15.84
CA CYS A 23 -5.72 21.49 16.46
C CYS A 23 -4.87 20.76 15.42
N SER A 24 -3.59 21.09 15.35
CA SER A 24 -2.58 20.20 14.80
C SER A 24 -2.57 19.03 15.77
N ALA A 25 -3.36 18.00 15.45
CA ALA A 25 -3.19 16.72 16.11
C ALA A 25 -1.70 16.40 16.01
N ASP A 26 -1.03 16.24 17.15
CA ASP A 26 0.39 15.90 17.21
C ASP A 26 0.63 14.65 16.34
N ARG A 27 1.07 14.87 15.10
CA ARG A 27 1.39 13.80 14.17
C ARG A 27 2.67 13.18 14.72
N LYS A 28 2.54 12.07 15.43
CA LYS A 28 3.70 11.32 15.92
C LYS A 28 4.64 11.09 14.73
N PRO A 29 5.96 11.31 14.90
CA PRO A 29 6.93 11.04 13.84
C PRO A 29 6.73 9.62 13.32
N SER A 30 6.73 9.47 11.99
CA SER A 30 6.68 8.13 11.40
C SER A 30 7.94 7.36 11.80
N PRO A 31 7.83 6.09 12.24
CA PRO A 31 8.99 5.26 12.51
C PRO A 31 9.93 5.26 11.30
N GLN A 32 11.23 5.35 11.57
CA GLN A 32 12.24 5.30 10.53
C GLN A 32 12.73 3.85 10.36
N PRO A 33 13.10 3.43 9.14
CA PRO A 33 13.72 2.13 8.94
C PRO A 33 15.05 2.01 9.71
N TYR A 34 15.45 0.77 9.96
CA TYR A 34 16.67 0.45 10.70
C TYR A 34 17.25 -0.86 10.17
N CYS A 35 18.56 -1.01 10.25
CA CYS A 35 19.22 -2.24 9.83
C CYS A 35 19.12 -3.31 10.92
N VAL A 36 18.93 -4.54 10.49
CA VAL A 36 19.08 -5.72 11.34
C VAL A 36 20.03 -6.73 10.72
N SER A 37 20.69 -7.51 11.56
CA SER A 37 21.52 -8.62 11.07
C SER A 37 20.64 -9.76 10.59
N ARG A 38 21.12 -10.57 9.64
CA ARG A 38 20.43 -11.81 9.25
C ARG A 38 20.07 -12.72 10.43
N ALA A 39 20.88 -12.74 11.48
CA ALA A 39 20.69 -13.60 12.64
C ALA A 39 19.44 -13.24 13.47
N SER A 40 18.89 -12.04 13.33
CA SER A 40 17.62 -11.66 13.98
C SER A 40 16.39 -11.95 13.12
N LEU A 41 16.56 -12.49 11.92
CA LEU A 41 15.48 -12.76 10.98
C LEU A 41 15.19 -14.27 10.89
N ALA A 42 13.95 -14.59 10.55
CA ALA A 42 13.52 -15.96 10.27
C ALA A 42 13.48 -16.20 8.75
N ARG A 43 13.98 -17.36 8.32
CA ARG A 43 13.91 -17.78 6.92
C ARG A 43 12.64 -18.56 6.64
N HIS A 44 11.88 -18.14 5.64
CA HIS A 44 10.63 -18.77 5.20
C HIS A 44 10.66 -19.10 3.72
N GLY A 45 10.28 -20.33 3.35
CA GLY A 45 10.17 -20.79 1.95
C GLY A 45 8.74 -20.85 1.41
N SER A 46 7.77 -20.46 2.21
CA SER A 46 6.34 -20.45 1.86
C SER A 46 5.63 -19.33 2.61
N LEU A 47 4.41 -18.98 2.22
CA LEU A 47 3.45 -18.16 2.95
C LEU A 47 2.12 -18.93 3.03
N ARG A 48 1.71 -19.34 4.25
CA ARG A 48 0.49 -20.15 4.48
C ARG A 48 0.34 -21.38 3.56
N GLY A 49 1.46 -22.01 3.23
CA GLY A 49 1.53 -23.20 2.37
C GLY A 49 1.77 -22.92 0.88
N ALA A 50 1.63 -21.68 0.41
CA ALA A 50 2.03 -21.28 -0.94
C ALA A 50 3.55 -21.09 -0.98
N ARG A 51 4.26 -21.70 -1.94
CA ARG A 51 5.72 -21.59 -2.04
C ARG A 51 6.14 -20.18 -2.41
N LEU A 52 7.19 -19.66 -1.79
CA LEU A 52 7.82 -18.40 -2.21
C LEU A 52 8.74 -18.67 -3.40
N VAL A 53 8.59 -17.90 -4.47
CA VAL A 53 9.37 -18.00 -5.71
C VAL A 53 10.03 -16.66 -5.99
N TYR A 54 11.34 -16.65 -6.24
CA TYR A 54 12.02 -15.43 -6.65
C TYR A 54 11.70 -15.13 -8.11
N ASP A 55 11.14 -13.96 -8.42
CA ASP A 55 10.64 -13.66 -9.77
C ASP A 55 11.77 -13.66 -10.82
N ILE A 56 12.98 -13.22 -10.42
CA ILE A 56 14.14 -13.16 -11.32
C ILE A 56 14.64 -14.55 -11.72
N SER A 57 14.93 -15.41 -10.74
CA SER A 57 15.47 -16.74 -11.02
C SER A 57 14.39 -17.80 -11.30
N GLN A 58 13.14 -17.50 -10.97
CA GLN A 58 11.97 -18.39 -11.10
C GLN A 58 12.09 -19.69 -10.30
N ILE A 59 12.97 -19.72 -9.30
CA ILE A 59 13.14 -20.90 -8.44
C ILE A 59 12.50 -20.67 -7.07
N PRO A 60 11.89 -21.71 -6.47
CA PRO A 60 11.47 -21.68 -5.08
C PRO A 60 12.64 -21.28 -4.18
N THR A 61 12.47 -20.19 -3.42
CA THR A 61 13.54 -19.57 -2.64
C THR A 61 13.02 -19.25 -1.24
N GLY A 62 13.86 -19.47 -0.23
CA GLY A 62 13.57 -19.02 1.12
C GLY A 62 14.09 -17.61 1.36
N PHE A 63 13.23 -16.74 1.87
CA PHE A 63 13.49 -15.32 2.13
C PHE A 63 13.50 -15.03 3.64
N TRP A 64 14.14 -13.93 4.03
CA TRP A 64 14.33 -13.55 5.43
C TRP A 64 13.35 -12.45 5.84
N PHE A 65 12.68 -12.65 6.97
CA PHE A 65 11.68 -11.72 7.47
C PHE A 65 11.85 -11.47 8.95
N ASP A 66 11.44 -10.29 9.38
CA ASP A 66 11.03 -10.06 10.75
C ASP A 66 9.85 -10.99 11.07
N ARG A 67 9.83 -11.54 12.29
CA ARG A 67 8.85 -12.57 12.67
C ARG A 67 7.43 -12.01 12.67
N ASP A 68 7.23 -10.83 13.21
CA ASP A 68 5.90 -10.26 13.41
C ASP A 68 5.35 -9.75 12.07
N PHE A 69 6.22 -9.14 11.25
CA PHE A 69 5.86 -8.79 9.87
C PHE A 69 5.47 -10.02 9.04
N TYR A 70 6.22 -11.13 9.12
CA TYR A 70 5.82 -12.36 8.42
C TYR A 70 4.50 -12.93 8.94
N GLY A 71 4.26 -12.86 10.26
CA GLY A 71 2.96 -13.19 10.85
C GLY A 71 1.83 -12.33 10.27
N ARG A 72 2.07 -11.03 10.10
CA ARG A 72 1.13 -10.08 9.52
C ARG A 72 0.84 -10.38 8.04
N LEU A 73 1.85 -10.73 7.24
CA LEU A 73 1.65 -11.23 5.86
C LEU A 73 0.77 -12.48 5.85
N GLY A 74 0.95 -13.39 6.80
CA GLY A 74 0.11 -14.57 6.95
C GLY A 74 -1.36 -14.21 7.21
N VAL A 75 -1.61 -13.25 8.10
CA VAL A 75 -2.96 -12.75 8.41
C VAL A 75 -3.60 -12.06 7.21
N TRP A 76 -2.86 -11.18 6.51
CA TRP A 76 -3.32 -10.55 5.28
C TRP A 76 -3.72 -11.59 4.23
N PHE A 77 -2.88 -12.60 4.03
CA PHE A 77 -3.09 -13.58 2.97
C PHE A 77 -4.33 -14.45 3.24
N ASP A 78 -4.55 -14.85 4.49
CA ASP A 78 -5.80 -15.55 4.89
C ASP A 78 -7.03 -14.65 4.67
N ASP A 79 -6.94 -13.36 5.03
CA ASP A 79 -8.05 -12.42 4.86
C ASP A 79 -8.35 -12.12 3.39
N TYR A 80 -7.32 -12.01 2.56
CA TYR A 80 -7.45 -11.84 1.11
C TYR A 80 -8.21 -13.01 0.48
N LEU A 81 -7.88 -14.25 0.84
CA LEU A 81 -8.59 -15.43 0.34
C LEU A 81 -10.06 -15.44 0.81
N ARG A 82 -10.30 -15.06 2.08
CA ARG A 82 -11.65 -14.94 2.64
C ARG A 82 -12.48 -13.86 1.92
N LEU A 83 -11.89 -12.69 1.67
CA LEU A 83 -12.55 -11.55 1.03
C LEU A 83 -12.90 -11.87 -0.43
N THR A 84 -11.98 -12.50 -1.16
CA THR A 84 -12.16 -12.82 -2.58
C THR A 84 -12.95 -14.09 -2.84
N GLY A 85 -13.11 -14.96 -1.83
CA GLY A 85 -13.62 -16.32 -2.01
C GLY A 85 -12.71 -17.20 -2.88
N GLY A 86 -11.47 -16.75 -3.11
CA GLY A 86 -10.51 -17.42 -3.99
C GLY A 86 -9.88 -18.65 -3.33
N SER A 87 -9.46 -19.60 -4.16
CA SER A 87 -8.61 -20.69 -3.70
C SER A 87 -7.20 -20.20 -3.43
N ARG A 88 -6.54 -20.79 -2.43
CA ARG A 88 -5.14 -20.50 -2.13
C ARG A 88 -4.25 -20.82 -3.34
N PRO A 89 -3.41 -19.87 -3.81
CA PRO A 89 -2.43 -20.15 -4.86
C PRO A 89 -1.35 -21.12 -4.35
N ASP A 90 -0.76 -21.91 -5.24
CA ASP A 90 0.34 -22.81 -4.87
C ASP A 90 1.69 -22.06 -4.77
N GLN A 91 1.77 -20.86 -5.36
CA GLN A 91 2.97 -20.03 -5.37
C GLN A 91 2.66 -18.54 -5.17
N VAL A 92 3.52 -17.89 -4.38
CA VAL A 92 3.60 -16.44 -4.21
C VAL A 92 4.96 -15.99 -4.74
N TRP A 93 4.95 -15.16 -5.77
CA TRP A 93 6.17 -14.70 -6.44
C TRP A 93 6.57 -13.33 -5.91
N THR A 94 7.88 -13.12 -5.76
CA THR A 94 8.41 -11.94 -5.08
C THR A 94 9.77 -11.49 -5.61
N TYR A 95 10.10 -10.21 -5.40
CA TYR A 95 11.45 -9.65 -5.58
C TYR A 95 12.27 -9.63 -4.28
N GLY A 96 11.70 -10.08 -3.16
CA GLY A 96 12.40 -10.25 -1.90
C GLY A 96 11.73 -9.54 -0.74
N SER A 97 12.36 -9.66 0.42
CA SER A 97 11.85 -9.14 1.70
C SER A 97 12.91 -8.46 2.56
N TRP A 98 14.18 -8.80 2.36
CA TRP A 98 15.29 -8.24 3.12
C TRP A 98 16.53 -8.10 2.25
N LEU A 99 17.26 -7.01 2.45
CA LEU A 99 18.55 -6.74 1.83
C LEU A 99 19.65 -6.97 2.86
N ASP A 100 20.68 -7.74 2.50
CA ASP A 100 21.77 -8.06 3.41
C ASP A 100 22.66 -6.84 3.65
N GLY A 101 22.44 -6.14 4.78
CA GLY A 101 23.38 -5.20 5.35
C GLY A 101 23.73 -4.01 4.45
N HIS A 102 22.77 -3.51 3.66
CA HIS A 102 23.03 -2.33 2.84
C HIS A 102 23.34 -1.12 3.76
N PRO A 103 24.42 -0.37 3.50
CA PRO A 103 24.70 0.83 4.28
C PRO A 103 23.59 1.86 4.03
N GLY A 104 23.02 2.41 5.10
CA GLY A 104 22.09 3.53 5.04
C GLY A 104 20.77 3.32 5.79
N CYS A 105 20.31 2.06 5.95
CA CYS A 105 19.07 1.71 6.65
C CYS A 105 17.88 2.61 6.25
N THR A 106 17.74 2.90 4.95
CA THR A 106 16.74 3.84 4.42
C THR A 106 15.48 3.14 3.94
N SER A 107 15.44 1.81 3.96
CA SER A 107 14.30 1.01 3.53
C SER A 107 13.86 0.04 4.61
N TRP A 108 12.55 -0.24 4.69
CA TRP A 108 12.02 -1.28 5.57
C TRP A 108 12.47 -2.70 5.17
N HIS A 109 13.03 -2.87 3.96
CA HIS A 109 13.77 -4.06 3.62
C HIS A 109 15.00 -4.27 4.51
N ASP A 110 15.67 -3.21 5.00
CA ASP A 110 16.83 -3.35 5.87
C ASP A 110 16.48 -3.93 7.26
N ALA A 111 15.19 -3.78 7.65
CA ALA A 111 14.62 -4.32 8.88
C ALA A 111 13.95 -5.69 8.71
N GLY A 112 13.86 -6.20 7.47
CA GLY A 112 13.11 -7.43 7.15
C GLY A 112 11.59 -7.25 7.28
N ARG A 113 11.12 -6.00 7.23
CA ARG A 113 9.73 -5.59 7.45
C ARG A 113 9.05 -5.05 6.19
N ALA A 114 9.60 -5.44 5.03
CA ALA A 114 9.05 -5.12 3.72
C ALA A 114 8.98 -6.38 2.84
N PHE A 115 8.14 -6.34 1.80
CA PHE A 115 7.94 -7.44 0.88
C PHE A 115 7.49 -6.93 -0.49
N ASP A 116 8.18 -7.38 -1.54
CA ASP A 116 7.86 -7.00 -2.92
C ASP A 116 7.07 -8.12 -3.60
N LEU A 117 5.74 -8.00 -3.64
CA LEU A 117 4.85 -9.01 -4.20
C LEU A 117 4.71 -8.83 -5.71
N SER A 118 5.08 -9.84 -6.51
CA SER A 118 5.00 -9.77 -7.97
C SER A 118 3.81 -10.53 -8.56
N ARG A 119 3.48 -11.74 -8.07
CA ARG A 119 2.39 -12.57 -8.62
C ARG A 119 1.81 -13.55 -7.61
N LEU A 120 0.56 -13.95 -7.85
CA LEU A 120 -0.07 -15.13 -7.26
C LEU A 120 -0.36 -16.14 -8.37
N VAL A 121 0.11 -17.38 -8.21
CA VAL A 121 0.06 -18.41 -9.26
C VAL A 121 -0.56 -19.70 -8.70
N THR A 122 -1.41 -20.33 -9.52
CA THR A 122 -2.03 -21.64 -9.24
C THR A 122 -1.84 -22.52 -10.45
N ASP A 123 -1.25 -23.70 -10.28
CA ASP A 123 -1.07 -24.70 -11.34
C ASP A 123 -0.37 -24.12 -12.60
N GLY A 124 0.59 -23.22 -12.38
CA GLY A 124 1.33 -22.53 -13.44
C GLY A 124 0.57 -21.36 -14.09
N ALA A 125 -0.71 -21.16 -13.77
CA ALA A 125 -1.50 -20.03 -14.26
C ALA A 125 -1.44 -18.84 -13.30
N VAL A 126 -1.10 -17.66 -13.83
CA VAL A 126 -1.07 -16.40 -13.07
C VAL A 126 -2.49 -15.94 -12.76
N GLN A 127 -2.88 -16.04 -11.50
CA GLN A 127 -4.20 -15.61 -11.01
C GLN A 127 -4.23 -14.10 -10.79
N VAL A 128 -3.16 -13.55 -10.22
CA VAL A 128 -2.97 -12.10 -10.02
C VAL A 128 -1.56 -11.72 -10.39
N SER A 129 -1.40 -10.60 -11.09
CA SER A 129 -0.11 -10.09 -11.53
C SER A 129 0.08 -8.65 -11.08
N CYS A 130 1.09 -8.39 -10.25
CA CYS A 130 1.58 -7.06 -9.92
C CYS A 130 2.55 -6.50 -10.98
N ARG A 131 2.78 -7.25 -12.07
CA ARG A 131 3.68 -6.89 -13.17
C ARG A 131 3.03 -5.92 -14.16
N TYR A 132 2.86 -4.67 -13.74
CA TYR A 132 2.37 -3.60 -14.63
C TYR A 132 3.20 -3.50 -15.90
N ASP A 133 4.52 -3.66 -15.79
CA ASP A 133 5.45 -3.73 -16.90
C ASP A 133 5.12 -4.74 -17.99
N ILE A 134 4.37 -5.78 -17.64
CA ILE A 134 3.85 -6.79 -18.57
C ILE A 134 2.44 -6.42 -18.99
N TRP A 135 1.50 -6.27 -18.05
CA TRP A 135 0.08 -6.19 -18.40
C TRP A 135 -0.35 -4.83 -18.96
N ARG A 136 0.48 -3.78 -18.84
CA ARG A 136 0.22 -2.48 -19.51
C ARG A 136 0.10 -2.59 -21.04
N HIS A 137 0.66 -3.64 -21.61
CA HIS A 137 0.61 -3.93 -23.05
C HIS A 137 -0.57 -4.84 -23.42
N TYR A 138 -1.36 -5.31 -22.45
CA TYR A 138 -2.58 -6.07 -22.73
C TYR A 138 -3.71 -5.14 -23.19
N SER A 139 -4.73 -5.71 -23.83
CA SER A 139 -5.92 -4.98 -24.27
C SER A 139 -7.21 -5.80 -24.02
N GLY A 140 -8.36 -5.16 -24.19
CA GLY A 140 -9.68 -5.80 -24.09
C GLY A 140 -9.95 -6.49 -22.76
N SER A 141 -10.62 -7.65 -22.81
CA SER A 141 -10.98 -8.45 -21.64
C SER A 141 -9.77 -8.90 -20.82
N ARG A 142 -8.62 -9.15 -21.48
CA ARG A 142 -7.39 -9.54 -20.79
C ARG A 142 -6.83 -8.41 -19.92
N LEU A 143 -6.80 -7.18 -20.42
CA LEU A 143 -6.39 -6.03 -19.61
C LEU A 143 -7.34 -5.82 -18.43
N HIS A 144 -8.64 -5.87 -18.69
CA HIS A 144 -9.65 -5.75 -17.63
C HIS A 144 -9.46 -6.80 -16.54
N TYR A 145 -9.30 -8.08 -16.92
CA TYR A 145 -9.07 -9.21 -16.01
C TYR A 145 -7.91 -8.96 -15.03
N PHE A 146 -6.74 -8.59 -15.55
CA PHE A 146 -5.54 -8.40 -14.72
C PHE A 146 -5.61 -7.12 -13.90
N ARG A 147 -6.12 -6.03 -14.48
CA ARG A 147 -6.18 -4.73 -13.82
C ARG A 147 -7.18 -4.71 -12.66
N THR A 148 -8.35 -5.31 -12.82
CA THR A 148 -9.34 -5.39 -11.73
C THR A 148 -8.80 -6.24 -10.57
N ARG A 149 -8.13 -7.37 -10.86
CA ARG A 149 -7.50 -8.22 -9.83
C ARG A 149 -6.31 -7.55 -9.15
N TYR A 150 -5.51 -6.80 -9.90
CA TYR A 150 -4.43 -5.98 -9.34
C TYR A 150 -4.96 -5.00 -8.28
N TRP A 151 -6.02 -4.26 -8.62
CA TRP A 151 -6.58 -3.26 -7.70
C TRP A 151 -7.36 -3.87 -6.53
N ALA A 152 -7.99 -5.03 -6.72
CA ALA A 152 -8.58 -5.79 -5.61
C ALA A 152 -7.51 -6.31 -4.63
N LEU A 153 -6.36 -6.79 -5.15
CA LEU A 153 -5.20 -7.18 -4.34
C LEU A 153 -4.60 -5.98 -3.61
N ALA A 154 -4.41 -4.85 -4.30
CA ALA A 154 -3.92 -3.62 -3.68
C ALA A 154 -4.85 -3.15 -2.55
N ALA A 155 -6.17 -3.32 -2.69
CA ALA A 155 -7.12 -2.97 -1.64
C ALA A 155 -6.98 -3.86 -0.40
N SER A 156 -6.79 -5.17 -0.59
CA SER A 156 -6.56 -6.08 0.55
C SER A 156 -5.22 -5.79 1.23
N LEU A 157 -4.19 -5.44 0.48
CA LEU A 157 -2.90 -5.02 1.03
C LEU A 157 -3.02 -3.73 1.83
N HIS A 158 -3.66 -2.71 1.25
CA HIS A 158 -3.89 -1.44 1.93
C HIS A 158 -4.71 -1.61 3.21
N LEU A 159 -5.53 -2.66 3.35
CA LEU A 159 -6.27 -2.92 4.60
C LEU A 159 -5.31 -3.28 5.74
N HIS A 160 -4.23 -4.00 5.44
CA HIS A 160 -3.31 -4.53 6.44
C HIS A 160 -2.05 -3.68 6.63
N PHE A 161 -1.67 -2.91 5.62
CA PHE A 161 -0.41 -2.18 5.53
C PHE A 161 -0.66 -0.74 5.10
N ALA A 162 -0.08 0.22 5.82
CA ALA A 162 -0.24 1.64 5.48
C ALA A 162 0.59 2.03 4.25
N TYR A 163 1.77 1.43 4.09
CA TYR A 163 2.63 1.62 2.93
C TYR A 163 2.50 0.45 1.97
N VAL A 164 1.76 0.73 0.90
CA VAL A 164 1.59 -0.13 -0.26
C VAL A 164 1.89 0.74 -1.47
N LEU A 165 2.98 0.44 -2.16
CA LEU A 165 3.43 1.24 -3.30
C LEU A 165 3.14 0.47 -4.58
N THR A 166 2.31 1.07 -5.43
CA THR A 166 1.87 0.51 -6.70
C THR A 166 2.74 1.05 -7.83
N TYR A 167 2.52 0.57 -9.07
CA TYR A 167 3.15 1.14 -10.27
C TYR A 167 2.91 2.66 -10.44
N LEU A 168 1.93 3.26 -9.75
CA LEU A 168 1.68 4.70 -9.78
C LEU A 168 2.65 5.51 -8.90
N TYR A 169 3.41 4.85 -8.01
CA TYR A 169 4.35 5.53 -7.13
C TYR A 169 5.57 6.03 -7.89
N ASN A 170 6.27 5.12 -8.59
CA ASN A 170 7.37 5.42 -9.51
C ASN A 170 7.72 4.18 -10.35
N ALA A 171 8.67 4.31 -11.28
CA ALA A 171 9.09 3.25 -12.21
C ALA A 171 9.73 2.03 -11.53
N ASP A 172 10.28 2.16 -10.31
CA ASP A 172 10.87 1.01 -9.60
C ASP A 172 9.79 -0.01 -9.17
N HIS A 173 8.52 0.42 -9.12
CA HIS A 173 7.37 -0.39 -8.74
C HIS A 173 6.56 -0.87 -9.96
N ASP A 174 7.09 -0.74 -11.17
CA ASP A 174 6.42 -1.24 -12.38
C ASP A 174 6.27 -2.77 -12.39
N ASN A 175 7.10 -3.49 -11.63
CA ASN A 175 7.17 -4.95 -11.62
C ASN A 175 6.70 -5.60 -10.30
N HIS A 176 6.24 -4.84 -9.31
CA HIS A 176 5.72 -5.40 -8.06
C HIS A 176 4.84 -4.40 -7.32
N ILE A 177 4.14 -4.88 -6.30
CA ILE A 177 3.61 -4.01 -5.24
C ILE A 177 4.54 -4.15 -4.05
N HIS A 178 5.14 -3.04 -3.60
CA HIS A 178 5.91 -2.99 -2.37
C HIS A 178 4.97 -2.87 -1.18
N ILE A 179 5.27 -3.58 -0.10
CA ILE A 179 4.45 -3.64 1.11
C ILE A 179 5.36 -3.55 2.32
N ASP A 180 5.09 -2.63 3.24
CA ASP A 180 5.76 -2.60 4.54
C ASP A 180 4.81 -2.23 5.67
N ASN A 181 5.19 -2.59 6.90
CA ASN A 181 4.42 -2.28 8.10
C ASN A 181 5.06 -1.19 8.97
N GLY A 182 5.93 -0.36 8.41
CA GLY A 182 6.64 0.69 9.15
C GLY A 182 5.72 1.68 9.85
N ARG A 183 4.62 2.05 9.18
CA ARG A 183 3.63 2.99 9.70
C ARG A 183 2.43 2.32 10.38
N SER A 184 1.92 1.20 9.83
CA SER A 184 0.78 0.50 10.42
C SER A 184 1.15 -0.37 11.63
N GLY A 185 2.44 -0.73 11.77
CA GLY A 185 2.89 -1.71 12.76
C GLY A 185 2.12 -3.03 12.58
N ASP A 186 1.61 -3.57 13.68
CA ASP A 186 0.86 -4.83 13.67
C ASP A 186 -0.65 -4.65 13.51
N HIS A 187 -1.11 -3.40 13.36
CA HIS A 187 -2.51 -3.04 13.25
C HIS A 187 -2.97 -2.93 11.79
N LEU A 188 -4.30 -2.88 11.58
CA LEU A 188 -4.85 -2.46 10.29
C LEU A 188 -4.44 -1.03 9.99
N SER A 189 -4.29 -0.72 8.72
CA SER A 189 -3.95 0.64 8.33
C SER A 189 -5.09 1.62 8.65
N THR A 190 -4.73 2.89 8.60
CA THR A 190 -5.64 4.03 8.65
C THR A 190 -5.45 4.86 7.38
N PHE A 191 -6.49 5.61 7.02
CA PHE A 191 -6.42 6.52 5.88
C PHE A 191 -5.69 7.81 6.26
N ASP A 192 -4.83 8.26 5.35
CA ASP A 192 -4.13 9.53 5.41
C ASP A 192 -4.38 10.29 4.10
N PRO A 193 -5.22 11.34 4.10
CA PRO A 193 -5.53 12.09 2.89
C PRO A 193 -4.31 12.85 2.32
N ASP A 194 -3.24 13.02 3.12
CA ASP A 194 -1.99 13.61 2.66
C ASP A 194 -1.04 12.57 2.05
N SER A 195 -1.41 11.29 2.01
CA SER A 195 -0.58 10.21 1.45
C SER A 195 -0.91 10.00 -0.03
N PRO A 196 -0.05 10.46 -0.97
CA PRO A 196 -0.37 10.35 -2.39
C PRO A 196 -0.52 8.90 -2.84
N SER A 197 0.24 7.96 -2.25
CA SER A 197 0.14 6.54 -2.58
C SER A 197 -1.22 5.94 -2.21
N GLN A 198 -1.77 6.28 -1.03
CA GLN A 198 -3.11 5.83 -0.64
C GLN A 198 -4.19 6.46 -1.51
N VAL A 199 -4.08 7.76 -1.81
CA VAL A 199 -5.05 8.46 -2.65
C VAL A 199 -5.03 7.94 -4.10
N GLN A 200 -3.85 7.76 -4.69
CA GLN A 200 -3.69 7.14 -6.01
C GLN A 200 -4.30 5.74 -6.03
N ALA A 201 -4.13 4.97 -4.95
CA ALA A 201 -4.72 3.64 -4.85
C ALA A 201 -6.25 3.69 -4.83
N ILE A 202 -6.85 4.62 -4.05
CA ILE A 202 -8.30 4.86 -4.08
C ILE A 202 -8.76 5.21 -5.51
N GLN A 203 -8.08 6.15 -6.18
CA GLN A 203 -8.44 6.60 -7.52
C GLN A 203 -8.35 5.45 -8.55
N GLY A 204 -7.32 4.60 -8.43
CA GLY A 204 -7.18 3.37 -9.22
C GLY A 204 -8.31 2.37 -8.95
N MET A 205 -8.65 2.13 -7.69
CA MET A 205 -9.77 1.25 -7.29
C MET A 205 -11.12 1.77 -7.80
N LEU A 206 -11.39 3.06 -7.65
CA LEU A 206 -12.61 3.70 -8.16
C LEU A 206 -12.72 3.49 -9.68
N THR A 207 -11.64 3.75 -10.41
CA THR A 207 -11.62 3.67 -11.88
C THR A 207 -11.72 2.23 -12.39
N HIS A 208 -11.04 1.28 -11.75
CA HIS A 208 -10.81 -0.05 -12.34
C HIS A 208 -11.57 -1.19 -11.66
N VAL A 209 -12.11 -0.95 -10.46
CA VAL A 209 -12.91 -1.93 -9.71
C VAL A 209 -14.36 -1.47 -9.64
N TRP A 210 -14.62 -0.18 -9.44
CA TRP A 210 -15.97 0.38 -9.26
C TRP A 210 -16.57 1.05 -10.48
N ASP A 211 -15.84 1.12 -11.61
CA ASP A 211 -16.26 1.80 -12.84
C ASP A 211 -16.71 3.26 -12.60
N LYS A 212 -16.06 3.92 -11.63
CA LYS A 212 -16.26 5.33 -11.27
C LYS A 212 -14.97 6.10 -11.57
N PRO A 213 -14.70 6.44 -12.85
CA PRO A 213 -13.45 7.04 -13.23
C PRO A 213 -13.29 8.42 -12.58
N VAL A 214 -12.13 8.60 -11.95
CA VAL A 214 -11.64 9.88 -11.42
C VAL A 214 -10.21 10.08 -11.90
N PRO A 215 -9.73 11.34 -12.08
CA PRO A 215 -8.33 11.59 -12.35
C PRO A 215 -7.44 10.95 -11.27
N ILE A 216 -6.38 10.26 -11.70
CA ILE A 216 -5.39 9.66 -10.79
C ILE A 216 -4.29 10.68 -10.55
N THR A 217 -4.51 11.59 -9.61
CA THR A 217 -3.60 12.70 -9.28
C THR A 217 -2.78 12.45 -8.01
N GLY A 218 -3.27 11.58 -7.13
CA GLY A 218 -2.75 11.45 -5.76
C GLY A 218 -3.16 12.57 -4.81
N GLU A 219 -4.04 13.48 -5.26
CA GLU A 219 -4.59 14.55 -4.42
C GLU A 219 -5.97 14.16 -3.90
N TRP A 220 -6.19 14.27 -2.59
CA TRP A 220 -7.49 13.99 -1.98
C TRP A 220 -8.46 15.12 -2.30
N ASP A 221 -9.07 15.10 -3.48
CA ASP A 221 -9.94 16.16 -3.98
C ASP A 221 -11.43 15.89 -3.73
N ARG A 222 -12.29 16.81 -4.17
CA ARG A 222 -13.75 16.68 -4.02
C ARG A 222 -14.30 15.52 -4.85
N GLN A 223 -13.80 15.32 -6.08
CA GLN A 223 -14.29 14.29 -6.98
C GLN A 223 -14.00 12.89 -6.43
N THR A 224 -12.80 12.67 -5.89
CA THR A 224 -12.40 11.42 -5.26
C THR A 224 -13.24 11.16 -4.01
N ARG A 225 -13.45 12.19 -3.17
CA ARG A 225 -14.34 12.10 -1.99
C ARG A 225 -15.75 11.67 -2.36
N GLU A 226 -16.40 12.38 -3.28
CA GLU A 226 -17.76 12.08 -3.75
C GLU A 226 -17.85 10.65 -4.30
N ALA A 227 -16.90 10.24 -5.14
CA ALA A 227 -16.88 8.89 -5.70
C ALA A 227 -16.69 7.80 -4.65
N THR A 228 -15.86 8.01 -3.62
CA THR A 228 -15.78 7.06 -2.49
C THR A 228 -17.06 7.01 -1.66
N GLY A 229 -17.72 8.16 -1.47
CA GLY A 229 -18.99 8.24 -0.77
C GLY A 229 -20.09 7.44 -1.47
N ASP A 230 -20.16 7.54 -2.80
CA ASP A 230 -21.08 6.72 -3.61
C ASP A 230 -20.84 5.21 -3.40
N VAL A 231 -19.58 4.78 -3.37
CA VAL A 231 -19.21 3.37 -3.15
C VAL A 231 -19.62 2.92 -1.74
N LEU A 232 -19.32 3.71 -0.72
CA LEU A 232 -19.70 3.39 0.66
C LEU A 232 -21.22 3.39 0.85
N GLN A 233 -21.94 4.30 0.20
CA GLN A 233 -23.40 4.29 0.17
C GLN A 233 -23.95 3.03 -0.52
N ALA A 234 -23.44 2.69 -1.70
CA ALA A 234 -23.86 1.50 -2.45
C ALA A 234 -23.59 0.18 -1.68
N THR A 235 -22.56 0.17 -0.83
CA THR A 235 -22.18 -0.98 0.00
C THR A 235 -22.78 -0.95 1.41
N LYS A 236 -23.73 -0.02 1.66
CA LYS A 236 -24.49 0.16 2.91
C LYS A 236 -23.64 0.54 4.13
N THR A 237 -22.49 1.16 3.92
CA THR A 237 -21.71 1.80 5.00
C THR A 237 -22.09 3.26 5.17
N GLY A 238 -22.31 3.99 4.07
CA GLY A 238 -22.47 5.45 4.10
C GLY A 238 -21.17 6.19 4.40
N GLY A 239 -21.21 7.52 4.46
CA GLY A 239 -20.04 8.37 4.74
C GLY A 239 -18.99 8.40 3.61
N THR A 240 -17.82 8.97 3.89
CA THR A 240 -16.62 8.96 3.04
C THR A 240 -15.45 8.28 3.73
N VAL A 241 -14.42 7.88 2.99
CA VAL A 241 -13.27 7.14 3.57
C VAL A 241 -12.50 7.92 4.63
N ASP A 242 -12.58 9.25 4.63
CA ASP A 242 -11.99 10.16 5.61
C ASP A 242 -12.86 10.41 6.85
N ASP A 243 -14.07 9.84 6.94
CA ASP A 243 -14.92 9.91 8.14
C ASP A 243 -14.43 9.00 9.28
N GLY A 244 -13.40 8.19 9.05
CA GLY A 244 -12.69 7.43 10.08
C GLY A 244 -12.25 6.04 9.63
N ASP A 245 -11.48 5.39 10.50
CA ASP A 245 -10.85 4.09 10.26
C ASP A 245 -11.78 3.02 9.68
N GLU A 246 -13.01 2.92 10.19
CA GLU A 246 -13.95 1.89 9.71
C GLU A 246 -14.51 2.19 8.31
N HIS A 247 -14.62 3.45 7.90
CA HIS A 247 -15.02 3.81 6.54
C HIS A 247 -13.93 3.46 5.54
N TRP A 248 -12.68 3.81 5.84
CA TRP A 248 -11.50 3.37 5.09
C TRP A 248 -11.44 1.85 4.95
N ARG A 249 -11.52 1.13 6.08
CA ARG A 249 -11.46 -0.34 6.09
C ARG A 249 -12.66 -0.96 5.38
N SER A 250 -13.85 -0.38 5.47
CA SER A 250 -15.03 -0.85 4.74
C SER A 250 -14.84 -0.70 3.24
N PHE A 251 -14.41 0.47 2.76
CA PHE A 251 -14.12 0.70 1.35
C PHE A 251 -13.14 -0.34 0.79
N LEU A 252 -12.03 -0.59 1.50
CA LEU A 252 -11.03 -1.58 1.10
C LEU A 252 -11.55 -3.01 1.10
N ARG A 253 -12.26 -3.44 2.16
CA ARG A 253 -12.86 -4.78 2.23
C ARG A 253 -13.85 -5.00 1.09
N ARG A 254 -14.69 -4.00 0.79
CA ARG A 254 -15.68 -4.07 -0.30
C ARG A 254 -15.02 -4.08 -1.66
N THR A 255 -13.95 -3.33 -1.84
CA THR A 255 -13.17 -3.30 -3.08
C THR A 255 -12.48 -4.64 -3.31
N ALA A 256 -11.79 -5.18 -2.30
CA ALA A 256 -11.14 -6.49 -2.38
C ALA A 256 -12.13 -7.63 -2.63
N ALA A 257 -13.32 -7.58 -2.00
CA ALA A 257 -14.34 -8.61 -2.15
C ALA A 257 -15.19 -8.48 -3.43
N ARG A 258 -14.99 -7.43 -4.23
CA ARG A 258 -15.78 -7.24 -5.45
C ARG A 258 -15.37 -8.32 -6.47
N PRO A 259 -16.33 -9.10 -7.01
CA PRO A 259 -16.02 -10.07 -8.03
C PRO A 259 -15.30 -9.40 -9.19
N SER A 260 -14.10 -9.87 -9.51
CA SER A 260 -13.39 -9.45 -10.72
C SER A 260 -14.11 -10.10 -11.90
N GLY A 261 -14.98 -9.33 -12.56
CA GLY A 261 -15.92 -9.80 -13.59
C GLY A 261 -15.33 -10.81 -14.57
N SER A 262 -16.16 -11.79 -14.92
CA SER A 262 -15.99 -12.82 -15.96
C SER A 262 -15.79 -12.23 -17.35
#